data_AF-A0A1Z4LJV5-F1
#
_entry.id   AF-A0A1Z4LJV5-F1
#
_cell.length_a   1.000
_cell.length_b   1.000
_cell.length_c   1.000
_cell.angle_alpha   90.00
_cell.angle_beta   90.00
_cell.angle_gamma   90.00
#
_symmetry.space_group_name_H-M   'P 1'
#
loop_
_entity.id
_entity.type
_entity.pdbx_description
1 polymer ?
#
loop_
_entity_poly.entity_id
_entity_poly.type
_entity_poly.pdbx_seq_one_letter_code
_entity_poly.pdbx_strand_id
1 'polypeptide(L)'
;MYRESRKGFDSNQKFNGDKAYEGEELIKTPHKKPKKKELTPEQKERNKELASERIFVEHLIRLVKIFRVAQERFRLKPNKYEQIIMTICGLVRLRIGTLIL
;
A
#
# COMPACT_ATOMS: atom_id res chain seq x y z
N MET A 1 7.67 -3.57 -12.59
CA MET A 1 7.66 -2.20 -11.99
C MET A 1 6.40 -1.45 -12.45
N TYR A 2 5.88 -0.44 -11.74
CA TYR A 2 4.58 0.23 -12.08
C TYR A 2 4.45 0.60 -13.57
N ARG A 3 5.50 1.15 -14.16
CA ARG A 3 5.58 1.55 -15.58
C ARG A 3 5.39 0.39 -16.56
N GLU A 4 5.85 -0.81 -16.21
CA GLU A 4 5.71 -2.02 -17.02
C GLU A 4 4.29 -2.60 -16.92
N SER A 5 3.69 -2.53 -15.73
CA SER A 5 2.33 -3.02 -15.47
C SER A 5 1.22 -2.03 -15.86
N ARG A 6 1.55 -0.78 -16.20
CA ARG A 6 0.56 0.28 -16.51
C ARG A 6 -0.46 -0.13 -17.58
N LYS A 7 -0.01 -0.92 -18.57
CA LYS A 7 -0.87 -1.41 -19.67
C LYS A 7 -1.99 -2.35 -19.22
N GLY A 8 -1.88 -2.94 -18.03
CA GLY A 8 -2.88 -3.86 -17.48
C GLY A 8 -3.93 -3.20 -16.59
N PHE A 9 -3.86 -1.88 -16.37
CA PHE A 9 -4.82 -1.13 -15.56
C PHE A 9 -5.74 -0.28 -16.43
N ASP A 10 -6.92 0.03 -15.91
CA ASP A 10 -7.85 0.96 -16.56
C ASP A 10 -7.21 2.35 -16.71
N SER A 11 -7.50 3.03 -17.82
CA SER A 11 -6.91 4.34 -18.13
C SER A 11 -7.23 5.42 -17.10
N ASN A 12 -8.35 5.28 -16.39
CA ASN A 12 -8.82 6.23 -15.37
C ASN A 12 -8.49 5.79 -13.94
N GLN A 13 -7.84 4.64 -13.76
CA GLN A 13 -7.50 4.13 -12.44
C GLN A 13 -6.42 4.99 -11.78
N LYS A 14 -6.74 5.52 -10.60
CA LYS A 14 -5.83 6.32 -9.78
C LYS A 14 -5.22 5.46 -8.68
N PHE A 15 -3.96 5.75 -8.37
CA PHE A 15 -3.18 5.06 -7.34
C PHE A 15 -2.68 6.06 -6.31
N ASN A 16 -2.31 5.58 -5.13
CA ASN A 16 -1.60 6.36 -4.13
C ASN A 16 -0.14 5.89 -4.10
N GLY A 17 0.78 6.84 -4.02
CA GLY A 17 2.22 6.57 -4.02
C GLY A 17 2.91 7.25 -2.84
N ASP A 18 4.10 6.75 -2.54
CA ASP A 18 4.97 7.40 -1.56
C ASP A 18 5.42 8.78 -2.06
N LYS A 19 5.85 9.62 -1.13
CA LYS A 19 6.33 10.98 -1.40
C LYS A 19 7.47 11.04 -2.44
N ALA A 20 8.21 9.95 -2.64
CA ALA A 20 9.31 9.88 -3.61
C ALA A 20 8.85 9.49 -5.03
N TYR A 21 7.60 9.06 -5.22
CA TYR A 21 7.04 8.66 -6.51
C TYR A 21 6.50 9.87 -7.31
N GLU A 22 7.36 10.89 -7.48
CA GLU A 22 7.01 12.11 -8.21
C GLU A 22 7.07 11.85 -9.74
N GLY A 23 6.12 12.42 -10.50
CA GLY A 23 6.16 12.43 -11.98
C GLY A 23 5.20 11.49 -12.70
N GLU A 24 4.32 10.76 -12.00
CA GLU A 24 3.29 9.91 -12.60
C GLU A 24 1.90 10.53 -12.40
N GLU A 25 1.20 10.87 -13.49
CA GLU A 25 -0.10 11.58 -13.44
C GLU A 25 -1.21 10.81 -12.72
N LEU A 26 -1.16 9.48 -12.79
CA LEU A 26 -2.17 8.60 -12.18
C LEU A 26 -1.87 8.31 -10.70
N ILE A 27 -0.74 8.77 -10.17
CA ILE A 27 -0.32 8.51 -8.78
C ILE A 27 -0.48 9.78 -7.95
N LYS A 28 -1.34 9.71 -6.95
CA LYS A 28 -1.45 10.73 -5.91
C LYS A 28 -0.33 10.55 -4.89
N THR A 29 0.48 11.57 -4.71
CA THR A 29 1.53 11.60 -3.69
C THR A 29 1.29 12.71 -2.67
N PRO A 30 1.67 12.54 -1.40
CA PRO A 30 1.61 13.61 -0.41
C PRO A 30 2.45 14.82 -0.81
N HIS A 31 1.96 16.03 -0.52
CA HIS A 31 2.71 17.26 -0.71
C HIS A 31 4.00 17.25 0.11
N LYS A 32 5.12 17.46 -0.57
CA LYS A 32 6.44 17.58 0.04
C LYS A 32 6.63 18.98 0.61
N LYS A 33 7.20 19.06 1.81
CA LYS A 33 7.56 20.35 2.43
C LYS A 33 8.66 21.01 1.59
N PRO A 34 8.48 22.26 1.11
CA PRO A 34 9.52 22.94 0.36
C PRO A 34 10.69 23.30 1.27
N LYS A 35 11.90 23.44 0.71
CA LYS A 35 13.06 23.90 1.49
C LYS A 35 12.76 25.30 2.07
N LYS A 36 13.00 25.48 3.37
CA LYS A 36 12.83 26.75 4.10
C LYS A 36 11.40 27.33 4.10
N LYS A 37 10.38 26.53 3.76
CA LYS A 37 8.97 26.95 3.76
C LYS A 37 8.11 25.91 4.47
N GLU A 38 6.96 26.35 4.97
CA GLU A 38 5.94 25.47 5.53
C GLU A 38 4.95 25.01 4.45
N LEU A 39 4.27 23.89 4.73
CA LEU A 39 3.09 23.50 3.97
C LEU A 39 1.93 24.44 4.30
N THR A 40 1.15 24.81 3.30
CA THR A 40 -0.09 25.56 3.52
C THR A 40 -1.09 24.71 4.32
N PRO A 41 -2.06 25.34 5.02
CA PRO A 41 -3.10 24.60 5.73
C PRO A 41 -3.82 23.56 4.85
N GLU A 42 -4.13 23.91 3.61
CA GLU A 42 -4.82 23.04 2.65
C GLU A 42 -3.95 21.84 2.26
N GLN A 43 -2.65 22.07 2.04
CA GLN A 43 -1.71 20.98 1.75
C GLN A 43 -1.56 20.02 2.95
N LYS A 44 -1.62 20.52 4.17
CA LYS A 44 -1.57 19.70 5.39
C LYS A 44 -2.84 18.87 5.53
N GLU A 45 -4.00 19.45 5.28
CA GLU A 45 -5.28 18.74 5.30
C GLU A 45 -5.30 17.63 4.25
N ARG A 46 -4.89 17.92 3.02
CA ARG A 46 -4.76 16.90 1.97
C ARG A 46 -3.81 15.77 2.34
N ASN A 47 -2.68 16.09 2.95
CA ASN A 47 -1.75 15.08 3.44
C ASN A 47 -2.35 14.23 4.58
N LYS A 48 -3.20 14.82 5.42
CA LYS A 48 -3.89 14.12 6.52
C LYS A 48 -4.91 13.11 5.97
N GLU A 49 -5.67 13.46 4.93
CA GLU A 49 -6.58 12.53 4.24
C GLU A 49 -5.81 11.31 3.70
N LEU A 50 -4.75 11.56 2.93
CA LEU A 50 -3.92 10.49 2.36
C LEU A 50 -3.28 9.62 3.46
N ALA A 51 -2.87 10.23 4.57
CA ALA A 51 -2.33 9.50 5.72
C ALA A 51 -3.39 8.60 6.37
N SER A 52 -4.64 9.06 6.49
CA SER A 52 -5.75 8.27 7.04
C SER A 52 -6.01 7.01 6.21
N GLU A 53 -6.03 7.13 4.88
CA GLU A 53 -6.15 5.98 3.97
C GLU A 53 -4.99 4.99 4.16
N ARG A 54 -3.76 5.51 4.25
CA ARG A 54 -2.55 4.70 4.43
C ARG A 54 -2.54 3.94 5.75
N ILE A 55 -2.97 4.58 6.85
CA ILE A 55 -3.03 3.95 8.18
C ILE A 55 -3.86 2.66 8.17
N PHE A 56 -4.99 2.67 7.46
CA PHE A 56 -5.82 1.46 7.32
C PHE A 56 -5.05 0.32 6.64
N VAL A 57 -4.37 0.61 5.53
CA VAL A 57 -3.55 -0.38 4.81
C VAL A 57 -2.38 -0.87 5.67
N GLU A 58 -1.73 0.02 6.43
CA GLU A 58 -0.64 -0.35 7.35
C GLU A 58 -1.12 -1.29 8.46
N HIS A 59 -2.33 -1.06 8.99
CA HIS A 59 -2.94 -1.99 9.96
C HIS A 59 -3.17 -3.38 9.34
N LEU A 60 -3.64 -3.48 8.10
CA LEU A 60 -3.79 -4.76 7.41
C LEU A 60 -2.45 -5.44 7.14
N ILE A 61 -1.45 -4.69 6.68
CA ILE A 61 -0.08 -5.20 6.49
C ILE A 61 0.48 -5.72 7.81
N ARG A 62 0.25 -5.02 8.93
CA ARG A 62 0.64 -5.48 10.26
C ARG A 62 0.03 -6.84 10.58
N LEU A 63 -1.27 -7.04 10.32
CA LEU A 63 -1.93 -8.33 10.55
C LEU A 63 -1.30 -9.46 9.73
N VAL A 64 -0.97 -9.20 8.47
CA VAL A 64 -0.27 -10.18 7.60
C VAL A 64 1.14 -10.47 8.13
N LYS A 65 1.85 -9.45 8.63
CA LYS A 65 3.22 -9.59 9.14
C LYS A 65 3.33 -10.40 10.43
N ILE A 66 2.24 -10.56 11.21
CA ILE A 66 2.21 -11.41 12.42
C ILE A 66 2.69 -12.84 12.12
N PHE A 67 2.43 -13.35 10.92
CA PHE A 67 2.83 -14.69 10.49
C PHE A 67 4.34 -14.83 10.23
N ARG A 68 5.11 -13.74 10.33
CA ARG A 68 6.57 -13.63 10.14
C ARG A 68 7.10 -13.97 8.75
N VAL A 69 6.42 -14.81 7.97
CA VAL A 69 6.79 -15.15 6.59
C VAL A 69 6.84 -13.94 5.66
N ALA A 70 6.00 -12.93 5.91
CA ALA A 70 5.98 -11.67 5.17
C ALA A 70 6.86 -10.56 5.79
N GLN A 71 7.39 -10.79 7.00
CA GLN A 71 8.19 -9.81 7.74
C GLN A 71 9.69 -10.13 7.73
N GLU A 72 10.03 -11.42 7.75
CA GLU A 72 11.38 -11.91 7.96
C GLU A 72 11.84 -12.79 6.79
N ARG A 73 13.14 -13.06 6.75
CA ARG A 73 13.70 -14.07 5.85
C ARG A 73 13.26 -15.46 6.31
N PHE A 74 12.15 -15.93 5.78
CA PHE A 74 11.67 -17.28 6.02
C PHE A 74 12.27 -18.23 4.99
N ARG A 75 12.78 -19.39 5.39
CA ARG A 75 13.36 -20.37 4.44
C ARG A 75 12.25 -21.26 3.87
N LEU A 76 11.74 -20.88 2.70
CA LEU A 76 10.74 -21.64 1.96
C LEU A 76 11.18 -21.79 0.50
N LYS A 77 10.69 -22.83 -0.19
CA LYS A 77 10.90 -22.95 -1.64
C LYS A 77 10.19 -21.77 -2.35
N PRO A 78 10.84 -21.08 -3.32
CA PRO A 78 10.27 -19.91 -4.00
C PRO A 78 8.85 -20.10 -4.54
N ASN A 79 8.57 -21.28 -5.10
CA ASN A 79 7.26 -21.65 -5.66
C ASN A 79 6.13 -21.80 -4.62
N LYS A 80 6.44 -21.80 -3.32
CA LYS A 80 5.45 -21.93 -2.25
C LYS A 80 5.07 -20.61 -1.59
N TYR A 81 5.83 -19.53 -1.80
CA TYR A 81 5.54 -18.25 -1.15
C TYR A 81 4.18 -17.70 -1.52
N GLU A 82 3.84 -17.70 -2.81
CA GLU A 82 2.54 -17.19 -3.27
C GLU A 82 1.37 -17.91 -2.59
N GLN A 83 1.40 -19.25 -2.58
CA GLN A 83 0.38 -20.07 -1.94
C GLN A 83 0.24 -19.72 -0.45
N ILE A 84 1.36 -19.65 0.27
CA ILE A 84 1.36 -19.34 1.71
C ILE A 84 0.84 -17.92 2.00
N ILE A 85 1.28 -16.92 1.22
CA ILE A 85 0.81 -15.54 1.37
C ILE A 85 -0.70 -15.45 1.10
N MET A 86 -1.20 -16.13 0.07
CA MET A 86 -2.63 -16.18 -0.24
C MET A 86 -3.44 -16.85 0.88
N THR A 87 -2.94 -17.94 1.47
CA THR A 87 -3.56 -18.58 2.64
C THR A 87 -3.62 -17.62 3.83
N ILE A 88 -2.53 -16.91 4.12
CA ILE A 88 -2.50 -15.92 5.21
C ILE A 88 -3.50 -14.79 4.96
N CYS A 89 -3.54 -14.25 3.75
CA CYS A 89 -4.53 -13.23 3.39
C CYS A 89 -5.97 -13.74 3.58
N GLY A 90 -6.25 -15.01 3.24
CA GLY A 90 -7.53 -15.66 3.50
C GLY A 90 -7.85 -15.75 5.01
N LEU A 91 -6.89 -16.18 5.83
CA LEU A 91 -7.05 -16.25 7.28
C LEU A 91 -7.28 -14.86 7.91
N VAL A 92 -6.56 -13.83 7.45
CA VAL A 92 -6.74 -12.45 7.91
C VAL A 92 -8.14 -11.97 7.56
N ARG A 93 -8.61 -12.16 6.31
CA ARG A 93 -9.97 -11.80 5.87
C ARG A 93 -11.05 -12.49 6.69
N LEU A 94 -10.89 -13.80 6.94
CA LEU A 94 -11.79 -14.57 7.80
C LEU A 94 -11.83 -13.98 9.22
N ARG A 95 -10.66 -13.65 9.79
CA ARG A 95 -10.56 -13.11 11.16
C ARG A 95 -11.24 -11.76 11.33
N ILE A 96 -11.18 -10.89 10.31
CA ILE A 96 -11.78 -9.54 10.33
C ILE A 96 -13.23 -9.52 9.83
N GLY A 97 -13.80 -10.67 9.46
CA GLY A 97 -15.18 -10.77 8.99
C GLY A 97 -15.43 -10.21 7.59
N THR A 98 -14.39 -10.09 6.76
CA THR A 98 -14.50 -9.56 5.39
C THR A 98 -14.29 -10.66 4.33
N LEU A 99 -14.50 -11.92 4.70
CA LEU A 99 -14.46 -13.02 3.75
C LEU A 99 -15.73 -12.98 2.90
N ILE A 100 -15.57 -12.77 1.60
CA ILE A 100 -16.66 -12.89 0.62
C ILE A 100 -16.57 -14.30 0.06
N LEU A 101 -17.62 -15.09 0.30
CA LEU A 101 -17.79 -16.47 -0.19
C LEU A 101 -18.58 -16.46 -1.50
#